data_AF-A0A4U0EYW4-F1
#
_entry.id   AF-A0A4U0EYW4-F1
#
_cell.length_a   1.000
_cell.length_b   1.000
_cell.length_c   1.000
_cell.angle_alpha   90.00
_cell.angle_beta   90.00
_cell.angle_gamma   90.00
#
_symmetry.space_group_name_H-M   'P 1'
#
loop_
_entity.id
_entity.type
_entity.pdbx_description
1 polymer ?
#
loop_
_entity_poly.entity_id
_entity_poly.type
_entity_poly.pdbx_seq_one_letter_code
_entity_poly.pdbx_strand_id
1 'polypeptide(L)'
;MKKVCLVFIAVFISLSFNIEAQNITIINSQESVAHTMDQVWYDKAVGMGYSPTIVPQNTLNALSNLSATDVLIVASGTQTLSATQLQTVKDFISAGGPVYIQAEYLPTIAGSVNFESIMDHIGEDFSWTSSIFNSVTVIVSGELSTTPNSVTSFNGFSYGSVGATTSTKIEKFLEYSGMFVGFSYHDDSSSNGDVITTSDQDWLRLDKSPELVGNMLNSLVQSTAPLSIIKNEFENSIIGYPNPTNGDFLVDFKKEYSLVNVDIINVNGQLISSEQIQNSKEIKLNFEKLRRGFYFTKITADKKTTVLKVLKK
;
A
#
# COMPACT_ATOMS: atom_id res chain seq x y z
N MET A 1 -18.76 48.67 -35.12
CA MET A 1 -18.73 47.61 -34.07
C MET A 1 -18.69 46.24 -34.76
N LYS A 2 -17.52 45.57 -34.80
CA LYS A 2 -17.40 44.17 -35.23
C LYS A 2 -17.03 43.35 -33.99
N LYS A 3 -17.91 42.44 -33.58
CA LYS A 3 -17.67 41.50 -32.48
C LYS A 3 -16.71 40.42 -32.98
N VAL A 4 -15.51 40.36 -32.41
CA VAL A 4 -14.59 39.24 -32.59
C VAL A 4 -14.99 38.16 -31.59
N CYS A 5 -15.37 36.99 -32.08
CA CYS A 5 -15.70 35.82 -31.28
C CYS A 5 -14.40 35.05 -31.02
N LEU A 6 -13.94 35.02 -29.77
CA LEU A 6 -12.74 34.28 -29.37
C LEU A 6 -13.16 32.84 -29.07
N VAL A 7 -12.78 31.91 -29.94
CA VAL A 7 -12.95 30.46 -29.70
C VAL A 7 -11.80 30.00 -28.80
N PHE A 8 -12.12 29.63 -27.56
CA PHE A 8 -11.18 28.95 -26.67
C PHE A 8 -11.09 27.48 -27.07
N ILE A 9 -9.98 27.09 -27.70
CA ILE A 9 -9.62 25.68 -27.85
C ILE A 9 -8.94 25.26 -26.54
N ALA A 10 -9.66 24.51 -25.71
CA ALA A 10 -9.08 23.86 -24.54
C ALA A 10 -8.22 22.68 -25.00
N VAL A 11 -6.90 22.86 -24.98
CA VAL A 11 -5.94 21.77 -25.16
C VAL A 11 -5.77 21.09 -23.79
N PHE A 12 -6.42 19.94 -23.61
CA PHE A 12 -6.12 19.06 -22.49
C PHE A 12 -4.75 18.42 -22.73
N ILE A 13 -3.71 18.93 -22.08
CA ILE A 13 -2.43 18.24 -21.96
C ILE A 13 -2.61 17.20 -20.85
N SER A 14 -2.93 15.96 -21.23
CA SER A 14 -2.83 14.83 -20.31
C SER A 14 -1.35 14.60 -20.03
N LEU A 15 -0.88 15.03 -18.86
CA LEU A 15 0.33 14.50 -18.25
C LEU A 15 0.03 13.03 -17.90
N SER A 16 0.32 12.13 -18.83
CA SER A 16 0.36 10.70 -18.57
C SER A 16 1.53 10.44 -17.64
N PHE A 17 1.27 10.39 -16.34
CA PHE A 17 2.09 9.64 -15.43
C PHE A 17 2.00 8.18 -15.89
N ASN A 18 3.14 7.57 -16.21
CA ASN A 18 3.20 6.11 -16.24
C ASN A 18 3.01 5.65 -14.80
N ILE A 19 1.76 5.47 -14.39
CA ILE A 19 1.42 4.65 -13.24
C ILE A 19 1.61 3.22 -13.76
N GLU A 20 2.74 2.61 -13.43
CA GLU A 20 2.85 1.17 -13.63
C GLU A 20 1.72 0.52 -12.82
N ALA A 21 0.96 -0.36 -13.46
CA ALA A 21 -0.15 -1.03 -12.81
C ALA A 21 0.41 -1.98 -11.75
N GLN A 22 -0.08 -1.88 -10.50
CA GLN A 22 0.37 -2.69 -9.38
C GLN A 22 0.18 -4.19 -9.68
N ASN A 23 1.23 -4.98 -9.47
CA ASN A 23 1.28 -6.40 -9.74
C ASN A 23 0.73 -7.19 -8.56
N ILE A 24 -0.44 -7.81 -8.75
CA ILE A 24 -1.09 -8.61 -7.71
C ILE A 24 -0.81 -10.09 -8.00
N THR A 25 0.00 -10.74 -7.17
CA THR A 25 0.27 -12.17 -7.31
C THR A 25 -0.73 -12.96 -6.48
N ILE A 26 -1.52 -13.80 -7.13
CA ILE A 26 -2.58 -14.58 -6.50
C ILE A 26 -2.19 -16.05 -6.54
N ILE A 27 -1.95 -16.65 -5.37
CA ILE A 27 -1.75 -18.10 -5.27
C ILE A 27 -3.10 -18.77 -5.52
N ASN A 28 -3.12 -19.67 -6.49
CA ASN A 28 -4.34 -20.37 -6.87
C ASN A 28 -4.96 -21.17 -5.72
N SER A 29 -6.29 -21.31 -5.75
CA SER A 29 -7.02 -21.99 -4.67
C SER A 29 -7.33 -23.45 -4.97
N GLN A 30 -6.44 -24.16 -5.70
CA GLN A 30 -6.59 -25.47 -6.38
C GLN A 30 -7.15 -26.66 -5.55
N GLU A 31 -8.34 -26.52 -4.98
CA GLU A 31 -9.01 -27.53 -4.15
C GLU A 31 -10.10 -28.26 -4.96
N SER A 32 -10.81 -27.53 -5.81
CA SER A 32 -11.74 -28.08 -6.82
C SER A 32 -12.16 -27.00 -7.82
N VAL A 33 -12.85 -27.39 -8.89
CA VAL A 33 -13.47 -26.46 -9.85
C VAL A 33 -14.48 -25.50 -9.22
N ALA A 34 -14.94 -25.77 -7.99
CA ALA A 34 -15.89 -24.92 -7.27
C ALA A 34 -15.20 -23.87 -6.38
N HIS A 35 -13.89 -24.01 -6.10
CA HIS A 35 -13.13 -23.11 -5.24
C HIS A 35 -12.41 -22.08 -6.11
N THR A 36 -13.10 -20.97 -6.35
CA THR A 36 -12.70 -19.92 -7.30
C THR A 36 -12.40 -18.61 -6.60
N MET A 37 -11.94 -18.63 -5.34
CA MET A 37 -11.62 -17.42 -4.58
C MET A 37 -10.49 -16.64 -5.26
N ASP A 38 -9.51 -17.35 -5.81
CA ASP A 38 -8.45 -16.78 -6.66
C ASP A 38 -9.01 -15.99 -7.86
N GLN A 39 -10.06 -16.51 -8.51
CA GLN A 39 -10.75 -15.83 -9.61
C GLN A 39 -11.50 -14.58 -9.13
N VAL A 40 -12.13 -14.62 -7.95
CA VAL A 40 -12.81 -13.43 -7.38
C VAL A 40 -11.81 -12.31 -7.11
N TRP A 41 -10.64 -12.63 -6.53
CA TRP A 41 -9.56 -11.66 -6.35
C TRP A 41 -9.03 -11.13 -7.69
N TYR A 42 -8.86 -12.02 -8.67
CA TYR A 42 -8.40 -11.65 -10.01
C TYR A 42 -9.37 -10.67 -10.68
N ASP A 43 -10.65 -11.01 -10.76
CA ASP A 43 -11.67 -10.20 -11.42
C ASP A 43 -11.81 -8.84 -10.74
N LYS A 44 -11.75 -8.81 -9.40
CA LYS A 44 -11.79 -7.54 -8.66
C LYS A 44 -10.55 -6.68 -8.93
N ALA A 45 -9.36 -7.27 -8.93
CA ALA A 45 -8.12 -6.55 -9.21
C ALA A 45 -8.08 -6.00 -10.65
N VAL A 46 -8.54 -6.76 -11.64
CA VAL A 46 -8.71 -6.27 -13.03
C VAL A 46 -9.68 -5.09 -13.06
N GLY A 47 -10.84 -5.22 -12.38
CA GLY A 47 -11.84 -4.16 -12.32
C GLY A 47 -11.35 -2.87 -11.66
N MET A 48 -10.31 -2.95 -10.81
CA MET A 48 -9.66 -1.81 -10.17
C MET A 48 -8.47 -1.25 -10.96
N GLY A 49 -8.12 -1.85 -12.11
CA GLY A 49 -7.03 -1.39 -12.97
C GLY A 49 -5.63 -1.89 -12.55
N TYR A 50 -5.55 -2.94 -11.72
CA TYR A 50 -4.30 -3.58 -11.35
C TYR A 50 -3.90 -4.68 -12.35
N SER A 51 -2.69 -5.23 -12.19
CA SER A 51 -2.14 -6.33 -12.99
C SER A 51 -2.12 -7.64 -12.21
N PRO A 52 -3.27 -8.34 -12.02
CA PRO A 52 -3.29 -9.60 -11.31
C PRO A 52 -2.76 -10.76 -12.15
N THR A 53 -2.08 -11.70 -11.50
CA THR A 53 -1.68 -13.00 -12.09
C THR A 53 -1.99 -14.12 -11.12
N ILE A 54 -2.74 -15.13 -11.57
CA ILE A 54 -2.94 -16.38 -10.82
C ILE A 54 -1.75 -17.31 -11.09
N VAL A 55 -1.10 -17.78 -10.03
CA VAL A 55 0.11 -18.61 -10.09
C VAL A 55 -0.03 -19.87 -9.22
N PRO A 56 0.70 -20.95 -9.55
CA PRO A 56 0.74 -22.16 -8.70
C PRO A 56 1.40 -21.92 -7.34
N GLN A 57 0.99 -22.70 -6.32
CA GLN A 57 1.57 -22.62 -4.97
C GLN A 57 3.10 -22.81 -4.92
N ASN A 58 3.70 -23.55 -5.86
CA ASN A 58 5.15 -23.70 -5.93
C ASN A 58 5.90 -22.38 -6.24
N THR A 59 5.19 -21.31 -6.62
CA THR A 59 5.74 -19.94 -6.68
C THR A 59 6.29 -19.53 -5.32
N LEU A 60 5.64 -19.93 -4.23
CA LEU A 60 6.09 -19.68 -2.86
C LEU A 60 7.32 -20.51 -2.45
N ASN A 61 7.95 -21.29 -3.34
CA ASN A 61 9.16 -22.05 -2.98
C ASN A 61 10.42 -21.16 -2.85
N ALA A 62 10.38 -19.91 -3.34
CA ALA A 62 11.49 -18.97 -3.21
C ALA A 62 11.00 -17.52 -3.30
N LEU A 63 11.53 -16.65 -2.43
CA LEU A 63 11.22 -15.22 -2.43
C LEU A 63 11.53 -14.53 -3.76
N SER A 64 12.56 -14.99 -4.49
CA SER A 64 12.92 -14.44 -5.81
C SER A 64 11.78 -14.55 -6.85
N ASN A 65 10.87 -15.51 -6.67
CA ASN A 65 9.72 -15.68 -7.55
C ASN A 65 8.66 -14.57 -7.35
N LEU A 66 8.76 -13.83 -6.25
CA LEU A 66 7.87 -12.70 -5.91
C LEU A 66 8.54 -11.34 -6.17
N SER A 67 9.63 -11.30 -6.94
CA SER A 67 10.42 -10.07 -7.17
C SER A 67 9.68 -8.94 -7.89
N ALA A 68 8.60 -9.27 -8.61
CA ALA A 68 7.71 -8.30 -9.25
C ALA A 68 6.37 -8.18 -8.52
N THR A 69 6.20 -8.82 -7.37
CA THR A 69 4.93 -8.84 -6.62
C THR A 69 4.83 -7.60 -5.75
N ASP A 70 3.81 -6.77 -5.99
CA ASP A 70 3.48 -5.65 -5.12
C ASP A 70 2.56 -6.11 -3.98
N VAL A 71 1.53 -6.89 -4.30
CA VAL A 71 0.63 -7.49 -3.31
C VAL A 71 0.55 -8.99 -3.51
N LEU A 72 0.65 -9.75 -2.43
CA LEU A 72 0.48 -11.20 -2.44
C LEU A 72 -0.90 -11.59 -1.87
N ILE A 73 -1.65 -12.41 -2.61
CA ILE A 73 -2.92 -12.98 -2.16
C ILE A 73 -2.75 -14.49 -2.05
N VAL A 74 -2.88 -15.04 -0.84
CA VAL A 74 -2.97 -16.49 -0.60
C VAL A 74 -4.46 -16.82 -0.43
N ALA A 75 -5.09 -17.21 -1.54
CA ALA A 75 -6.54 -17.27 -1.64
C ALA A 75 -7.18 -18.55 -1.06
N SER A 76 -6.40 -19.62 -0.86
CA SER A 76 -6.90 -20.85 -0.25
C SER A 76 -6.75 -20.79 1.27
N GLY A 77 -7.85 -21.11 1.95
CA GLY A 77 -7.89 -21.28 3.39
C GLY A 77 -7.58 -22.70 3.86
N THR A 78 -7.70 -23.73 3.01
CA THR A 78 -7.51 -25.13 3.45
C THR A 78 -6.22 -25.78 2.95
N GLN A 79 -5.60 -25.20 1.92
CA GLN A 79 -4.37 -25.73 1.33
C GLN A 79 -3.18 -25.49 2.25
N THR A 80 -2.52 -26.58 2.62
CA THR A 80 -1.35 -26.52 3.50
C THR A 80 -0.15 -25.93 2.77
N LEU A 81 0.45 -24.90 3.35
CA LEU A 81 1.77 -24.41 2.95
C LEU A 81 2.86 -25.30 3.57
N SER A 82 3.87 -25.67 2.79
CA SER A 82 5.08 -26.28 3.34
C SER A 82 5.83 -25.27 4.23
N ALA A 83 6.73 -25.75 5.08
CA ALA A 83 7.56 -24.86 5.91
C ALA A 83 8.32 -23.82 5.08
N THR A 84 8.85 -24.21 3.90
CA THR A 84 9.51 -23.30 2.96
C THR A 84 8.56 -22.24 2.39
N GLN A 85 7.33 -22.63 2.08
CA GLN A 85 6.34 -21.73 1.50
C GLN A 85 5.83 -20.73 2.52
N LEU A 86 5.53 -21.18 3.75
CA LEU A 86 5.17 -20.29 4.85
C LEU A 86 6.33 -19.34 5.18
N GLN A 87 7.57 -19.83 5.18
CA GLN A 87 8.74 -18.96 5.37
C GLN A 87 8.86 -17.92 4.27
N THR A 88 8.60 -18.28 3.00
CA THR A 88 8.63 -17.32 1.89
C THR A 88 7.58 -16.22 2.05
N VAL A 89 6.37 -16.56 2.52
CA VAL A 89 5.33 -15.56 2.84
C VAL A 89 5.80 -14.63 3.97
N LYS A 90 6.38 -15.19 5.03
CA LYS A 90 6.94 -14.41 6.16
C LYS A 90 8.07 -13.48 5.70
N ASP A 91 8.97 -13.97 4.86
CA ASP A 91 10.09 -13.18 4.33
C ASP A 91 9.59 -12.04 3.41
N PHE A 92 8.53 -12.28 2.64
CA PHE A 92 7.87 -11.25 1.84
C PHE A 92 7.26 -10.15 2.72
N ILE A 93 6.58 -10.54 3.81
CA ILE A 93 6.04 -9.60 4.81
C ILE A 93 7.17 -8.80 5.47
N SER A 94 8.24 -9.46 5.92
CA SER A 94 9.41 -8.81 6.50
C SER A 94 10.19 -7.92 5.52
N ALA A 95 9.94 -8.04 4.22
CA ALA A 95 10.44 -7.13 3.19
C ALA A 95 9.51 -5.94 2.92
N GLY A 96 8.43 -5.78 3.69
CA GLY A 96 7.42 -4.73 3.51
C GLY A 96 6.30 -5.10 2.53
N GLY A 97 6.26 -6.34 2.04
CA GLY A 97 5.27 -6.82 1.08
C GLY A 97 3.92 -7.11 1.76
N PRO A 98 2.83 -6.43 1.38
CA PRO A 98 1.50 -6.64 1.95
C PRO A 98 0.85 -7.94 1.45
N VAL A 99 0.14 -8.63 2.34
CA VAL A 99 -0.41 -9.96 2.10
C VAL A 99 -1.86 -10.07 2.54
N TYR A 100 -2.70 -10.68 1.70
CA TYR A 100 -3.95 -11.30 2.16
C TYR A 100 -3.72 -12.80 2.42
N ILE A 101 -4.12 -13.28 3.59
CA ILE A 101 -4.12 -14.70 3.95
C ILE A 101 -5.56 -15.12 4.22
N GLN A 102 -6.12 -15.99 3.38
CA GLN A 102 -7.41 -16.61 3.66
C GLN A 102 -7.30 -17.51 4.91
N ALA A 103 -8.12 -17.26 5.92
CA ALA A 103 -8.33 -18.16 7.05
C ALA A 103 -9.65 -18.93 6.88
N GLU A 104 -9.94 -19.85 7.79
CA GLU A 104 -11.08 -20.76 7.68
C GLU A 104 -11.88 -20.87 8.95
N TYR A 105 -12.98 -21.61 8.87
CA TYR A 105 -13.95 -21.69 9.96
C TYR A 105 -13.46 -22.41 11.23
N LEU A 106 -12.38 -23.20 11.14
CA LEU A 106 -11.74 -23.81 12.30
C LEU A 106 -10.34 -23.23 12.54
N PRO A 107 -9.97 -23.01 13.81
CA PRO A 107 -8.62 -22.59 14.20
C PRO A 107 -7.52 -23.52 13.68
N THR A 108 -7.84 -24.81 13.49
CA THR A 108 -6.88 -25.86 13.12
C THR A 108 -6.70 -26.05 11.62
N ILE A 109 -7.49 -25.37 10.78
CA ILE A 109 -7.34 -25.45 9.32
C ILE A 109 -6.14 -24.60 8.88
N ALA A 110 -5.48 -25.03 7.81
CA ALA A 110 -4.19 -24.52 7.35
C ALA A 110 -4.11 -22.98 7.30
N GLY A 111 -5.09 -22.31 6.69
CA GLY A 111 -5.12 -20.86 6.57
C GLY A 111 -5.15 -20.13 7.92
N SER A 112 -5.96 -20.63 8.85
CA SER A 112 -6.02 -20.12 10.23
C SER A 112 -4.68 -20.28 10.95
N VAL A 113 -4.08 -21.48 10.85
CA VAL A 113 -2.75 -21.77 11.43
C VAL A 113 -1.65 -20.90 10.80
N ASN A 114 -1.70 -20.68 9.49
CA ASN A 114 -0.75 -19.84 8.77
C ASN A 114 -0.82 -18.38 9.26
N PHE A 115 -2.03 -17.83 9.39
CA PHE A 115 -2.20 -16.46 9.89
C PHE A 115 -1.65 -16.29 11.30
N GLU A 116 -1.99 -17.20 12.22
CA GLU A 116 -1.46 -17.15 13.60
C GLU A 116 0.07 -17.26 13.63
N SER A 117 0.65 -18.14 12.79
CA SER A 117 2.11 -18.27 12.66
C SER A 117 2.78 -17.03 12.06
N ILE A 118 2.08 -16.28 11.21
CA ILE A 118 2.57 -15.01 10.66
C ILE A 118 2.55 -13.94 11.75
N MET A 119 1.47 -13.83 12.54
CA MET A 119 1.38 -12.87 13.66
C MET A 119 2.50 -13.11 14.68
N ASP A 120 2.77 -14.37 15.04
CA ASP A 120 3.91 -14.75 15.90
C ASP A 120 5.26 -14.32 15.30
N HIS A 121 5.47 -14.52 13.99
CA HIS A 121 6.70 -14.13 13.29
C HIS A 121 6.95 -12.62 13.31
N ILE A 122 5.91 -11.80 13.15
CA ILE A 122 6.03 -10.33 13.20
C ILE A 122 6.03 -9.77 14.64
N GLY A 123 5.89 -10.64 15.65
CA GLY A 123 5.95 -10.28 17.06
C GLY A 123 4.65 -9.72 17.64
N GLU A 124 3.51 -10.03 17.02
CA GLU A 124 2.19 -9.57 17.46
C GLU A 124 1.39 -10.67 18.14
N ASP A 125 0.68 -10.30 19.22
CA ASP A 125 -0.22 -11.19 19.94
C ASP A 125 -1.49 -11.45 19.12
N PHE A 126 -1.76 -12.70 18.77
CA PHE A 126 -3.01 -13.12 18.14
C PHE A 126 -3.29 -14.59 18.45
N SER A 127 -4.56 -14.94 18.64
CA SER A 127 -4.97 -16.35 18.75
C SER A 127 -6.39 -16.56 18.23
N TRP A 128 -6.60 -17.66 17.51
CA TRP A 128 -7.95 -18.15 17.25
C TRP A 128 -8.51 -18.84 18.51
N THR A 129 -9.72 -18.47 18.92
CA THR A 129 -10.29 -18.84 20.23
C THR A 129 -11.49 -19.79 20.13
N SER A 130 -12.29 -19.65 19.09
CA SER A 130 -13.52 -20.43 18.89
C SER A 130 -13.97 -20.35 17.43
N SER A 131 -15.18 -20.82 17.15
CA SER A 131 -15.79 -20.76 15.81
C SER A 131 -17.24 -20.32 15.89
N ILE A 132 -17.69 -19.56 14.90
CA ILE A 132 -19.10 -19.34 14.61
C ILE A 132 -19.60 -20.40 13.63
N PHE A 133 -20.82 -20.85 13.85
CA PHE A 133 -21.51 -21.78 12.98
C PHE A 133 -22.83 -21.17 12.53
N ASN A 134 -23.21 -21.45 11.28
CA ASN A 134 -24.35 -20.93 10.54
C ASN A 134 -24.09 -19.62 9.79
N SER A 135 -24.85 -19.41 8.71
CA SER A 135 -24.80 -18.19 7.93
C SER A 135 -25.27 -16.99 8.74
N VAL A 136 -24.39 -15.99 8.84
CA VAL A 136 -24.63 -14.77 9.59
C VAL A 136 -24.48 -13.53 8.72
N THR A 137 -25.03 -12.43 9.22
CA THR A 137 -24.71 -11.08 8.76
C THR A 137 -23.58 -10.55 9.62
N VAL A 138 -22.47 -10.17 8.99
CA VAL A 138 -21.32 -9.56 9.66
C VAL A 138 -21.36 -8.05 9.49
N ILE A 139 -20.93 -7.32 10.52
CA ILE A 139 -20.69 -5.89 10.50
C ILE A 139 -19.27 -5.65 10.03
N VAL A 140 -19.09 -4.68 9.13
CA VAL A 140 -17.78 -4.22 8.69
C VAL A 140 -17.51 -2.87 9.36
N SER A 141 -16.35 -2.76 10.01
CA SER A 141 -15.91 -1.59 10.75
C SER A 141 -14.55 -1.10 10.22
N GLY A 142 -14.06 0.03 10.75
CA GLY A 142 -12.73 0.51 10.42
C GLY A 142 -12.60 1.16 9.06
N GLU A 143 -11.37 1.35 8.59
CA GLU A 143 -11.11 1.94 7.27
C GLU A 143 -11.72 1.10 6.13
N LEU A 144 -11.68 -0.23 6.29
CA LEU A 144 -12.24 -1.19 5.35
C LEU A 144 -13.78 -1.11 5.21
N SER A 145 -14.48 -0.38 6.10
CA SER A 145 -15.92 -0.11 5.97
C SER A 145 -16.25 1.10 5.07
N THR A 146 -15.26 1.91 4.71
CA THR A 146 -15.51 3.20 4.04
C THR A 146 -14.66 3.47 2.81
N THR A 147 -13.50 2.82 2.67
CA THR A 147 -12.52 3.20 1.64
C THR A 147 -12.11 2.03 0.74
N PRO A 148 -12.23 2.15 -0.60
CA PRO A 148 -12.86 3.25 -1.33
C PRO A 148 -14.39 3.20 -1.35
N ASN A 149 -15.00 2.09 -0.92
CA ASN A 149 -16.44 1.87 -0.96
C ASN A 149 -17.05 1.87 0.44
N SER A 150 -18.29 2.34 0.57
CA SER A 150 -19.05 2.18 1.80
C SER A 150 -19.64 0.78 1.91
N VAL A 151 -19.25 0.04 2.93
CA VAL A 151 -19.78 -1.27 3.30
C VAL A 151 -19.86 -1.34 4.82
N THR A 152 -21.08 -1.37 5.37
CA THR A 152 -21.29 -1.42 6.83
C THR A 152 -21.67 -2.81 7.33
N SER A 153 -22.14 -3.67 6.43
CA SER A 153 -22.44 -5.09 6.71
C SER A 153 -22.67 -5.87 5.42
N PHE A 154 -22.57 -7.19 5.49
CA PHE A 154 -23.05 -8.09 4.45
C PHE A 154 -23.53 -9.42 5.04
N ASN A 155 -24.37 -10.14 4.30
CA ASN A 155 -24.85 -11.49 4.65
C ASN A 155 -24.13 -12.55 3.81
N GLY A 156 -24.11 -13.79 4.28
CA GLY A 156 -23.54 -14.94 3.58
C GLY A 156 -22.17 -15.36 4.09
N PHE A 157 -21.77 -14.84 5.26
CA PHE A 157 -20.62 -15.34 6.00
C PHE A 157 -21.06 -16.63 6.73
N SER A 158 -20.68 -17.80 6.21
CA SER A 158 -21.39 -19.06 6.48
C SER A 158 -20.92 -19.76 7.76
N TYR A 159 -19.65 -19.60 8.08
CA TYR A 159 -18.98 -20.10 9.28
C TYR A 159 -17.80 -19.17 9.56
N GLY A 160 -17.04 -19.36 10.64
CA GLY A 160 -15.79 -18.61 10.79
C GLY A 160 -15.03 -18.84 12.08
N SER A 161 -13.70 -18.79 12.04
CA SER A 161 -12.89 -18.76 13.27
C SER A 161 -12.97 -17.40 13.95
N VAL A 162 -13.15 -17.40 15.26
CA VAL A 162 -13.17 -16.20 16.08
C VAL A 162 -11.78 -15.93 16.61
N GLY A 163 -11.21 -14.78 16.29
CA GLY A 163 -9.88 -14.36 16.76
C GLY A 163 -9.95 -13.43 17.96
N ALA A 164 -8.89 -13.43 18.75
CA ALA A 164 -8.64 -12.47 19.82
C ALA A 164 -7.19 -11.97 19.74
N THR A 165 -7.01 -10.71 20.14
CA THR A 165 -5.71 -10.05 20.15
C THR A 165 -5.75 -8.89 21.15
N THR A 166 -4.62 -8.65 21.80
CA THR A 166 -4.35 -7.43 22.59
C THR A 166 -3.47 -6.42 21.85
N SER A 167 -3.00 -6.77 20.65
CA SER A 167 -2.19 -5.88 19.81
C SER A 167 -2.98 -4.65 19.40
N THR A 168 -2.34 -3.47 19.52
CA THR A 168 -2.89 -2.22 19.00
C THR A 168 -2.67 -2.05 17.50
N LYS A 169 -1.85 -2.91 16.88
CA LYS A 169 -1.55 -2.91 15.44
C LYS A 169 -2.50 -3.79 14.63
N ILE A 170 -3.33 -4.59 15.29
CA ILE A 170 -4.31 -5.46 14.65
C ILE A 170 -5.71 -4.86 14.83
N GLU A 171 -6.25 -4.31 13.75
CA GLU A 171 -7.63 -3.88 13.69
C GLU A 171 -8.57 -5.09 13.50
N LYS A 172 -9.69 -5.08 14.24
CA LYS A 172 -10.74 -6.09 14.16
C LYS A 172 -11.89 -5.52 13.33
N PHE A 173 -11.89 -5.77 12.03
CA PHE A 173 -12.77 -5.08 11.10
C PHE A 173 -14.06 -5.85 10.76
N LEU A 174 -14.14 -7.16 11.04
CA LEU A 174 -15.30 -7.98 10.73
C LEU A 174 -15.88 -8.61 11.99
N GLU A 175 -17.14 -8.30 12.31
CA GLU A 175 -17.77 -8.65 13.60
C GLU A 175 -19.14 -9.34 13.41
N TYR A 176 -19.41 -10.36 14.21
CA TYR A 176 -20.73 -10.91 14.44
C TYR A 176 -21.01 -11.06 15.94
N SER A 177 -21.99 -10.31 16.46
CA SER A 177 -22.44 -10.39 17.87
C SER A 177 -21.30 -10.29 18.89
N GLY A 178 -20.37 -9.35 18.71
CA GLY A 178 -19.19 -9.16 19.57
C GLY A 178 -18.05 -10.16 19.34
N MET A 179 -18.18 -11.10 18.41
CA MET A 179 -17.12 -12.01 17.98
C MET A 179 -16.49 -11.52 16.69
N PHE A 180 -15.17 -11.53 16.61
CA PHE A 180 -14.42 -11.00 15.46
C PHE A 180 -13.89 -12.11 14.57
N VAL A 181 -14.13 -11.99 13.27
CA VAL A 181 -13.86 -12.99 12.24
C VAL A 181 -13.03 -12.44 11.07
N GLY A 182 -12.52 -11.22 11.20
CA GLY A 182 -11.67 -10.58 10.20
C GLY A 182 -10.77 -9.53 10.85
N PHE A 183 -9.50 -9.56 10.46
CA PHE A 183 -8.42 -8.84 11.11
C PHE A 183 -7.47 -8.22 10.08
N SER A 184 -7.02 -7.00 10.35
CA SER A 184 -6.06 -6.26 9.53
C SER A 184 -4.91 -5.81 10.42
N TYR A 185 -3.72 -6.35 10.17
CA TYR A 185 -2.47 -5.86 10.77
C TYR A 185 -1.93 -4.70 9.94
N HIS A 186 -1.56 -3.62 10.61
CA HIS A 186 -0.85 -2.49 10.02
C HIS A 186 0.40 -2.13 10.83
N ASP A 187 1.51 -1.86 10.14
CA ASP A 187 2.74 -1.40 10.76
C ASP A 187 3.07 0.04 10.37
N ASP A 188 2.79 0.98 11.28
CA ASP A 188 3.09 2.42 11.09
C ASP A 188 4.59 2.69 10.86
N SER A 189 5.46 1.78 11.31
CA SER A 189 6.91 1.88 11.08
C SER A 189 7.35 1.36 9.71
N SER A 190 6.41 0.71 8.99
CA SER A 190 6.54 -0.08 7.78
C SER A 190 7.80 -0.95 7.73
N SER A 191 8.11 -1.58 8.86
CA SER A 191 9.13 -2.62 8.96
C SER A 191 8.62 -3.96 8.41
N ASN A 192 7.31 -4.20 8.56
CA ASN A 192 6.60 -5.32 7.95
C ASN A 192 5.49 -4.80 7.02
N GLY A 193 5.16 -5.59 6.00
CA GLY A 193 3.99 -5.36 5.15
C GLY A 193 2.70 -5.67 5.90
N ASP A 194 1.62 -4.99 5.50
CA ASP A 194 0.29 -5.22 6.09
C ASP A 194 -0.21 -6.63 5.83
N VAL A 195 -1.01 -7.15 6.76
CA VAL A 195 -1.59 -8.49 6.63
C VAL A 195 -3.08 -8.44 6.90
N ILE A 196 -3.89 -8.86 5.93
CA ILE A 196 -5.36 -8.93 6.08
C ILE A 196 -5.80 -10.40 6.06
N THR A 197 -6.76 -10.74 6.92
CA THR A 197 -7.42 -12.05 6.91
C THR A 197 -8.92 -11.94 7.17
N THR A 198 -9.67 -12.91 6.63
CA THR A 198 -11.06 -13.21 7.01
C THR A 198 -11.19 -14.71 7.20
N SER A 199 -11.95 -15.15 8.21
CA SER A 199 -11.99 -16.56 8.62
C SER A 199 -13.08 -17.42 7.95
N ASP A 200 -13.44 -17.12 6.71
CA ASP A 200 -14.38 -17.87 5.88
C ASP A 200 -14.11 -17.60 4.41
N GLN A 201 -14.20 -18.63 3.56
CA GLN A 201 -14.02 -18.49 2.10
C GLN A 201 -15.33 -18.35 1.34
N ASP A 202 -16.48 -18.72 1.93
CA ASP A 202 -17.75 -18.81 1.20
C ASP A 202 -18.29 -17.46 0.76
N TRP A 203 -18.23 -16.43 1.63
CA TRP A 203 -18.69 -15.09 1.26
C TRP A 203 -17.90 -14.51 0.08
N LEU A 204 -16.59 -14.81 0.02
CA LEU A 204 -15.70 -14.39 -1.05
C LEU A 204 -16.02 -15.18 -2.32
N ARG A 205 -16.06 -16.51 -2.23
CA ARG A 205 -16.39 -17.43 -3.34
C ARG A 205 -17.75 -17.12 -3.98
N LEU A 206 -18.72 -16.69 -3.20
CA LEU A 206 -20.07 -16.34 -3.64
C LEU A 206 -20.26 -14.84 -3.94
N ASP A 207 -19.16 -14.08 -3.94
CA ASP A 207 -19.10 -12.64 -4.22
C ASP A 207 -20.17 -11.83 -3.44
N LYS A 208 -20.25 -12.07 -2.13
CA LYS A 208 -21.28 -11.46 -1.26
C LYS A 208 -21.01 -10.00 -0.93
N SER A 209 -19.77 -9.55 -1.02
CA SER A 209 -19.39 -8.16 -0.78
C SER A 209 -18.19 -7.77 -1.66
N PRO A 210 -18.40 -7.57 -2.97
CA PRO A 210 -17.35 -7.10 -3.88
C PRO A 210 -16.77 -5.74 -3.44
N GLU A 211 -17.53 -4.93 -2.71
CA GLU A 211 -17.07 -3.67 -2.11
C GLU A 211 -15.97 -3.93 -1.08
N LEU A 212 -16.17 -4.86 -0.14
CA LEU A 212 -15.18 -5.19 0.87
C LEU A 212 -13.91 -5.81 0.25
N VAL A 213 -14.05 -6.68 -0.75
CA VAL A 213 -12.90 -7.21 -1.50
C VAL A 213 -12.08 -6.05 -2.12
N GLY A 214 -12.77 -5.05 -2.67
CA GLY A 214 -12.13 -3.85 -3.21
C GLY A 214 -11.46 -2.99 -2.15
N ASN A 215 -12.06 -2.88 -0.97
CA ASN A 215 -11.50 -2.13 0.14
C ASN A 215 -10.23 -2.82 0.67
N MET A 216 -10.23 -4.15 0.81
CA MET A 216 -9.04 -4.91 1.17
C MET A 216 -7.93 -4.79 0.12
N LEU A 217 -8.23 -4.96 -1.17
CA LEU A 217 -7.26 -4.76 -2.24
C LEU A 217 -6.68 -3.34 -2.22
N ASN A 218 -7.52 -2.33 -2.06
CA ASN A 218 -7.07 -0.94 -1.98
C ASN A 218 -6.16 -0.70 -0.77
N SER A 219 -6.54 -1.22 0.40
CA SER A 219 -5.72 -1.11 1.62
C SER A 219 -4.35 -1.76 1.41
N LEU A 220 -4.30 -3.00 0.93
CA LEU A 220 -3.04 -3.71 0.63
C LEU A 220 -2.20 -2.96 -0.42
N VAL A 221 -2.82 -2.42 -1.46
CA VAL A 221 -2.09 -1.63 -2.46
C VAL A 221 -1.55 -0.33 -1.88
N GLN A 222 -2.31 0.37 -1.05
CA GLN A 222 -1.87 1.62 -0.42
C GLN A 222 -0.79 1.39 0.64
N SER A 223 -0.74 0.20 1.23
CA SER A 223 0.31 -0.21 2.16
C SER A 223 1.50 -0.87 1.50
N THR A 224 1.47 -1.13 0.18
CA THR A 224 2.72 -1.36 -0.57
C THR A 224 3.58 -0.16 -0.30
N ALA A 225 4.66 -0.34 0.44
CA ALA A 225 5.53 0.74 0.79
C ALA A 225 5.84 1.48 -0.53
N PRO A 226 5.49 2.77 -0.67
CA PRO A 226 6.26 3.53 -1.62
C PRO A 226 7.69 3.49 -1.06
N LEU A 227 8.66 3.91 -1.85
CA LEU A 227 9.95 4.39 -1.35
C LEU A 227 9.83 5.57 -0.33
N SER A 228 8.70 5.70 0.38
CA SER A 228 8.19 6.77 1.22
C SER A 228 8.87 6.87 2.56
N ILE A 229 9.29 5.77 3.21
CA ILE A 229 10.05 5.91 4.47
C ILE A 229 11.45 6.48 4.19
N ILE A 230 12.09 6.05 3.10
CA ILE A 230 13.37 6.63 2.67
C ILE A 230 13.19 8.09 2.22
N LYS A 231 12.03 8.41 1.62
CA LYS A 231 11.67 9.78 1.25
C LYS A 231 11.45 10.65 2.48
N ASN A 232 10.75 10.19 3.52
CA ASN A 232 10.42 11.03 4.67
C ASN A 232 11.66 11.41 5.50
N GLU A 233 12.65 10.55 5.71
CA GLU A 233 13.87 10.98 6.40
C GLU A 233 14.72 11.96 5.56
N PHE A 234 14.80 11.76 4.25
CA PHE A 234 15.57 12.63 3.36
C PHE A 234 14.87 13.97 3.11
N GLU A 235 13.56 13.96 2.90
CA GLU A 235 12.74 15.16 2.73
C GLU A 235 12.67 15.96 4.04
N ASN A 236 12.50 15.32 5.21
CA ASN A 236 12.45 16.01 6.50
C ASN A 236 13.82 16.46 7.02
N SER A 237 14.93 15.88 6.53
CA SER A 237 16.28 16.33 6.88
C SER A 237 16.77 17.53 6.08
N ILE A 238 16.05 17.95 5.04
CA ILE A 238 16.44 19.08 4.19
C ILE A 238 15.42 20.20 4.34
N ILE A 239 15.83 21.30 4.98
CA ILE A 239 14.98 22.45 5.22
C ILE A 239 15.46 23.66 4.42
N GLY A 240 14.52 24.45 3.90
CA GLY A 240 14.83 25.66 3.14
C GLY A 240 14.22 26.92 3.75
N TYR A 241 15.02 27.96 3.97
CA TYR A 241 14.57 29.21 4.58
C TYR A 241 15.37 30.45 4.11
N PRO A 242 14.79 31.65 4.18
CA PRO A 242 13.40 31.93 4.51
C PRO A 242 12.45 31.58 3.36
N ASN A 243 11.25 31.11 3.70
CA ASN A 243 10.14 30.96 2.75
C ASN A 243 8.91 31.68 3.30
N PRO A 244 8.42 32.77 2.69
CA PRO A 244 8.85 33.34 1.40
C PRO A 244 10.25 33.99 1.45
N THR A 245 10.96 34.00 0.32
CA THR A 245 12.27 34.65 0.16
C THR A 245 12.18 35.98 -0.61
N ASN A 246 13.08 36.92 -0.29
CA ASN A 246 13.31 38.14 -1.07
C ASN A 246 14.40 37.97 -2.15
N GLY A 247 15.09 36.83 -2.19
CA GLY A 247 16.19 36.56 -3.10
C GLY A 247 17.07 35.43 -2.55
N ASP A 248 17.68 35.65 -1.40
CA ASP A 248 18.52 34.64 -0.75
C ASP A 248 17.68 33.52 -0.12
N PHE A 249 18.00 32.27 -0.46
CA PHE A 249 17.34 31.08 0.08
C PHE A 249 18.39 30.06 0.49
N LEU A 250 18.50 29.80 1.79
CA LEU A 250 19.42 28.80 2.34
C LEU A 250 18.72 27.45 2.41
N VAL A 251 19.39 26.41 1.95
CA VAL A 251 18.98 25.02 2.14
C VAL A 251 19.96 24.38 3.11
N ASP A 252 19.49 23.96 4.28
CA ASP A 252 20.24 23.24 5.31
C ASP A 252 19.92 21.74 5.20
N PHE A 253 20.96 20.94 4.96
CA PHE A 253 20.88 19.51 4.75
C PHE A 253 20.92 18.68 6.05
N LYS A 254 21.10 19.33 7.20
CA LYS A 254 21.26 18.77 8.56
C LYS A 254 22.46 17.83 8.78
N LYS A 255 22.99 17.24 7.71
CA LYS A 255 24.23 16.47 7.65
C LYS A 255 25.00 16.80 6.36
N GLU A 256 26.26 16.40 6.31
CA GLU A 256 27.11 16.62 5.13
C GLU A 256 26.83 15.57 4.06
N TYR A 257 26.70 16.02 2.81
CA TYR A 257 26.56 15.16 1.64
C TYR A 257 27.80 15.29 0.75
N SER A 258 28.33 14.15 0.31
CA SER A 258 29.52 14.09 -0.57
C SER A 258 29.28 14.75 -1.92
N LEU A 259 28.06 14.62 -2.45
CA LEU A 259 27.62 15.22 -3.70
C LEU A 259 26.14 15.56 -3.67
N VAL A 260 25.81 16.80 -4.01
CA VAL A 260 24.44 17.31 -4.11
C VAL A 260 24.24 17.96 -5.47
N ASN A 261 23.17 17.58 -6.17
CA ASN A 261 22.68 18.28 -7.35
C ASN A 261 21.42 19.08 -6.98
N VAL A 262 21.35 20.34 -7.38
CA VAL A 262 20.24 21.24 -7.10
C VAL A 262 19.73 21.85 -8.39
N ASP A 263 18.47 21.59 -8.71
CA ASP A 263 17.77 22.16 -9.85
C ASP A 263 16.71 23.15 -9.38
N ILE A 264 16.71 24.36 -9.92
CA ILE A 264 15.62 25.33 -9.73
C ILE A 264 14.70 25.25 -10.94
N ILE A 265 13.42 24.99 -10.72
CA ILE A 265 12.42 24.76 -11.75
C ILE A 265 11.27 25.74 -11.52
N ASN A 266 10.76 26.37 -12.60
CA ASN A 266 9.59 27.26 -12.49
C ASN A 266 8.27 26.48 -12.49
N VAL A 267 7.14 27.18 -12.26
CA VAL A 267 5.80 26.55 -12.27
C VAL A 267 5.41 25.87 -13.58
N ASN A 268 6.07 26.21 -14.69
CA ASN A 268 5.84 25.58 -15.99
C ASN A 268 6.72 24.34 -16.22
N GLY A 269 7.47 23.89 -15.21
CA GLY A 269 8.40 22.76 -15.33
C GLY A 269 9.71 23.08 -16.05
N GLN A 270 9.99 24.36 -16.36
CA GLN A 270 11.23 24.74 -17.04
C GLN A 270 12.37 24.83 -16.03
N LEU A 271 13.50 24.19 -16.36
CA LEU A 271 14.75 24.31 -15.62
C LEU A 271 15.31 25.74 -15.76
N ILE A 272 15.49 26.41 -14.63
CA ILE A 272 16.01 27.78 -14.51
C ILE A 272 17.51 27.78 -14.21
N SER A 273 17.94 26.90 -13.30
CA SER A 273 19.34 26.73 -12.90
C SER A 273 19.57 25.29 -12.47
N SER A 274 20.79 24.80 -12.64
CA SER A 274 21.27 23.51 -12.14
C SER A 274 22.69 23.70 -11.59
N GLU A 275 22.92 23.26 -10.36
CA GLU A 275 24.19 23.39 -9.66
C GLU A 275 24.57 22.06 -9.02
N GLN A 276 25.87 21.76 -9.04
CA GLN A 276 26.44 20.57 -8.42
C GLN A 276 27.44 21.00 -7.35
N ILE A 277 27.28 20.48 -6.12
CA ILE A 277 28.08 20.85 -4.95
C ILE A 277 28.66 19.59 -4.33
N GLN A 278 29.89 19.68 -3.85
CA GLN A 278 30.59 18.59 -3.17
C GLN A 278 30.79 18.92 -1.69
N ASN A 279 30.75 17.90 -0.85
CA ASN A 279 31.07 17.95 0.59
C ASN A 279 30.43 19.15 1.30
N SER A 280 29.10 19.26 1.22
CA SER A 280 28.39 20.39 1.82
C SER A 280 27.26 19.96 2.74
N LYS A 281 27.08 20.76 3.79
CA LYS A 281 25.98 20.67 4.77
C LYS A 281 24.89 21.73 4.52
N GLU A 282 25.17 22.73 3.70
CA GLU A 282 24.19 23.75 3.31
C GLU A 282 24.51 24.35 1.92
N ILE A 283 23.51 24.96 1.28
CA ILE A 283 23.70 25.75 0.07
C ILE A 283 22.85 27.01 0.10
N LYS A 284 23.44 28.12 -0.30
CA LYS A 284 22.73 29.37 -0.55
C LYS A 284 22.36 29.50 -2.03
N LEU A 285 21.07 29.49 -2.31
CA LEU A 285 20.49 29.71 -3.64
C LEU A 285 20.07 31.16 -3.80
N ASN A 286 20.30 31.74 -4.98
CA ASN A 286 19.93 33.13 -5.28
C ASN A 286 18.74 33.18 -6.26
N PHE A 287 17.62 33.72 -5.77
CA PHE A 287 16.39 33.99 -6.50
C PHE A 287 16.21 35.49 -6.83
N GLU A 288 17.20 36.35 -6.58
CA GLU A 288 17.06 37.82 -6.71
C GLU A 288 16.68 38.24 -8.13
N LYS A 289 17.27 37.59 -9.15
CA LYS A 289 17.01 37.87 -10.56
C LYS A 289 15.74 37.20 -11.10
N LEU A 290 15.06 36.40 -10.28
CA LEU A 290 13.86 35.69 -10.66
C LEU A 290 12.61 36.52 -10.39
N ARG A 291 11.60 36.35 -11.25
CA ARG A 291 10.32 37.05 -11.08
C ARG A 291 9.59 36.55 -9.84
N ARG A 292 8.71 37.39 -9.28
CA ARG A 292 7.80 37.02 -8.19
C ARG A 292 6.98 35.79 -8.58
N GLY A 293 6.82 34.84 -7.67
CA GLY A 293 6.06 33.62 -7.92
C GLY A 293 6.63 32.38 -7.22
N PHE A 294 6.04 31.24 -7.52
CA PHE A 294 6.48 29.95 -7.01
C PHE A 294 7.57 29.34 -7.87
N TYR A 295 8.49 28.65 -7.22
CA TYR A 295 9.54 27.84 -7.82
C TYR A 295 9.66 26.53 -7.04
N PHE A 296 10.26 25.54 -7.68
CA PHE A 296 10.56 24.23 -7.11
C PHE A 296 12.07 24.03 -7.12
N THR A 297 12.65 23.81 -5.95
CA THR A 297 14.06 23.46 -5.81
C THR A 297 14.15 21.95 -5.63
N LYS A 298 14.51 21.23 -6.68
CA LYS A 298 14.74 19.78 -6.65
C LYS A 298 16.17 19.52 -6.21
N ILE A 299 16.35 18.75 -5.15
CA ILE A 299 17.65 18.44 -4.56
C ILE A 299 17.85 16.94 -4.65
N THR A 300 18.99 16.51 -5.18
CA THR A 300 19.35 15.10 -5.34
C THR A 300 20.71 14.83 -4.69
N ALA A 301 20.74 13.96 -3.68
CA ALA A 301 21.96 13.55 -2.98
C ALA A 301 21.85 12.06 -2.59
N ASP A 302 22.96 11.32 -2.62
CA ASP A 302 22.98 9.88 -2.31
C ASP A 302 21.90 9.05 -3.04
N LYS A 303 21.62 9.36 -4.32
CA LYS A 303 20.55 8.78 -5.16
C LYS A 303 19.11 9.01 -4.64
N LYS A 304 18.92 9.86 -3.63
CA LYS A 304 17.62 10.31 -3.13
C LYS A 304 17.30 11.69 -3.68
N THR A 305 16.01 12.00 -3.86
CA THR A 305 15.55 13.28 -4.37
C THR A 305 14.44 13.85 -3.48
N THR A 306 14.52 15.15 -3.17
CA THR A 306 13.46 15.95 -2.51
C THR A 306 13.16 17.19 -3.36
N VAL A 307 11.98 17.79 -3.16
CA VAL A 307 11.58 19.04 -3.81
C VAL A 307 11.06 20.02 -2.76
N LEU A 308 11.70 21.18 -2.67
CA LEU A 308 11.23 22.29 -1.84
C LEU A 308 10.43 23.29 -2.70
N LYS A 309 9.23 23.65 -2.25
CA LYS A 309 8.44 24.73 -2.86
C LYS A 309 8.86 26.07 -2.27
N VAL A 310 9.35 26.98 -3.11
CA VAL A 310 9.86 28.30 -2.73
C VAL A 310 8.95 29.40 -3.26
N LEU A 311 8.55 30.35 -2.41
CA LEU A 311 7.80 31.54 -2.82
C LEU A 311 8.74 32.76 -2.86
N LYS A 312 8.99 33.30 -4.06
CA LYS A 312 9.74 34.56 -4.27
C LYS A 312 8.78 35.75 -4.19
N LYS A 313 9.04 36.66 -3.24
CA LYS A 313 8.35 37.95 -3.10
C LYS A 313 8.85 39.04 -4.03
#